data_AF-A0A383EE68-F1
#
_entry.id   AF-A0A383EE68-F1
#
_cell.length_a   1.000
_cell.length_b   1.000
_cell.length_c   1.000
_cell.angle_alpha   90.00
_cell.angle_beta   90.00
_cell.angle_gamma   90.00
#
_symmetry.space_group_name_H-M   'P 1'
#
loop_
_entity.id
_entity.type
_entity.pdbx_description
1 polymer ?
#
loop_
_entity_poly.entity_id
_entity_poly.type
_entity_poly.pdbx_seq_one_letter_code
_entity_poly.pdbx_strand_id
1 'polypeptide(L)' 'VPQDSVHKRLLDHLKTGVVLLDNRLRLLYLNTAAESLLGVSDRKANQLFIGDVIFKAEEDISDM' A
#
# COMPACT_ATOMS: atom_id res chain seq x y z
N VAL A 1 -9.10 18.39 16.81
CA VAL A 1 -9.02 16.97 16.39
C VAL A 1 -8.46 16.99 14.99
N PRO A 2 -7.26 16.44 14.71
CA PRO A 2 -6.69 16.57 13.39
C PRO A 2 -7.63 15.87 12.41
N GLN A 3 -7.92 16.58 11.33
CA GLN A 3 -8.81 16.19 10.24
C GLN A 3 -8.14 15.11 9.38
N ASP A 4 -7.56 14.08 10.01
CA ASP A 4 -7.19 12.79 9.44
C ASP A 4 -8.50 11.97 9.28
N SER A 5 -9.52 12.58 8.70
CA SER A 5 -9.84 12.70 7.27
C SER A 5 -10.76 11.52 6.92
N VAL A 6 -12.04 11.85 6.76
CA VAL A 6 -13.07 10.89 6.35
C VAL A 6 -12.61 10.09 5.13
N HIS A 7 -11.80 10.70 4.27
CA HIS A 7 -11.16 10.08 3.11
C HIS A 7 -10.28 8.88 3.47
N LYS A 8 -9.36 8.98 4.43
CA LYS A 8 -8.53 7.84 4.85
C LYS A 8 -9.41 6.70 5.37
N ARG A 9 -10.41 7.06 6.17
CA ARG A 9 -11.37 6.10 6.73
C ARG A 9 -12.20 5.42 5.65
N LEU A 10 -12.63 6.13 4.60
CA LEU A 10 -13.33 5.55 3.46
C LEU A 10 -12.43 4.56 2.71
N LEU A 11 -11.19 4.95 2.43
CA LEU A 11 -10.21 4.11 1.73
C LEU A 11 -9.89 2.84 2.52
N ASP A 12 -9.77 2.93 3.85
CA ASP A 12 -9.51 1.79 4.73
C ASP A 12 -10.64 0.75 4.76
N HIS A 13 -11.88 1.14 4.41
CA HIS A 13 -13.04 0.23 4.32
C HIS A 13 -13.27 -0.33 2.91
N LEU A 14 -12.50 0.09 1.91
CA LEU A 14 -12.61 -0.48 0.56
C LEU A 14 -12.08 -1.92 0.55
N LYS A 15 -12.75 -2.79 -0.21
CA LYS A 15 -12.26 -4.16 -0.49
C LYS A 15 -11.12 -4.18 -1.51
N THR A 16 -10.92 -3.10 -2.24
CA THR A 16 -9.86 -2.94 -3.25
C THR A 16 -8.61 -2.37 -2.59
N GLY A 17 -7.45 -2.93 -2.89
CA GLY A 17 -6.16 -2.40 -2.45
C GLY A 17 -5.87 -1.03 -3.08
N VAL A 18 -5.56 -0.04 -2.25
CA VAL A 18 -5.17 1.31 -2.66
C VAL A 18 -3.77 1.59 -2.15
N VAL A 19 -2.89 2.01 -3.07
CA VAL A 19 -1.51 2.40 -2.79
C VAL A 19 -1.31 3.82 -3.27
N LEU A 20 -0.82 4.70 -2.38
CA LEU A 20 -0.41 6.05 -2.73
C LEU A 20 1.11 6.13 -2.76
N LEU A 21 1.66 6.65 -3.85
CA LEU A 21 3.10 6.83 -4.05
C LEU A 21 3.44 8.30 -4.29
N ASP A 22 4.67 8.70 -3.97
CA ASP A 22 5.23 9.96 -4.41
C ASP A 22 5.81 9.87 -5.84
N ASN A 23 6.36 10.99 -6.35
CA ASN A 23 6.98 11.05 -7.67
C ASN A 23 8.29 10.26 -7.80
N ARG A 24 8.80 9.69 -6.70
CA ARG A 24 9.96 8.80 -6.64
C ARG A 24 9.53 7.35 -6.39
N LEU A 25 8.23 7.05 -6.54
CA LEU A 25 7.64 5.74 -6.30
C LEU A 25 7.84 5.24 -4.87
N ARG A 26 7.92 6.16 -3.90
CA ARG A 26 7.98 5.85 -2.48
C ARG A 26 6.58 5.82 -1.89
N LEU A 27 6.36 4.86 -1.00
CA LEU A 27 5.06 4.60 -0.43
C LEU A 27 4.68 5.67 0.61
N LEU A 28 3.50 6.27 0.41
CA LEU A 28 2.95 7.30 1.29
C LEU A 28 1.74 6.80 2.09
N TYR A 29 1.00 5.81 1.54
CA TYR A 29 -0.16 5.23 2.19
C TYR A 29 -0.54 3.88 1.59
N LEU A 30 -0.88 2.94 2.46
CA LEU A 30 -1.62 1.71 2.17
C LEU A 30 -2.95 1.70 2.91
N ASN A 31 -4.01 1.29 2.22
CA ASN A 31 -5.25 0.92 2.91
C ASN A 31 -5.18 -0.52 3.44
N THR A 32 -6.12 -0.89 4.31
CA THR A 32 -6.22 -2.23 4.92
C THR A 32 -6.19 -3.37 3.90
N ALA A 33 -6.86 -3.20 2.76
CA ALA A 33 -6.90 -4.20 1.70
C ALA A 33 -5.52 -4.37 1.04
N ALA A 34 -4.80 -3.27 0.78
CA ALA A 34 -3.46 -3.32 0.20
C ALA A 34 -2.42 -3.88 1.18
N GLU A 35 -2.52 -3.56 2.48
CA GLU A 35 -1.69 -4.20 3.51
C GLU A 35 -1.88 -5.73 3.51
N SER A 36 -3.12 -6.18 3.39
CA SER A 36 -3.45 -7.62 3.35
C SER A 36 -2.95 -8.29 2.08
N LEU A 37 -3.02 -7.62 0.93
CA LEU A 37 -2.54 -8.14 -0.36
C LEU A 37 -1.00 -8.22 -0.41
N LEU A 38 -0.33 -7.19 0.09
CA LEU A 38 1.14 -7.08 0.03
C LEU A 38 1.83 -7.78 1.22
N GLY A 39 1.08 -8.15 2.27
CA GLY A 39 1.64 -8.74 3.48
C GLY A 39 2.54 -7.80 4.29
N VAL A 40 2.43 -6.48 4.06
CA VAL A 40 3.25 -5.45 4.71
C VAL A 40 2.34 -4.38 5.33
N SER A 41 2.68 -3.94 6.54
CA SER A 41 1.96 -2.83 7.18
C SER A 41 2.47 -1.46 6.72
N ASP A 42 1.56 -0.50 6.62
CA ASP A 42 1.79 0.91 6.25
C ASP A 42 2.93 1.53 7.06
N ARG A 43 2.99 1.24 8.36
CA ARG A 43 4.06 1.71 9.25
C ARG A 43 5.45 1.18 8.90
N LYS A 44 5.55 -0.03 8.34
CA LYS A 44 6.81 -0.64 7.92
C LYS A 44 7.18 -0.24 6.49
N ALA A 45 6.18 0.00 5.64
CA ALA A 45 6.37 0.35 4.23
C ALA A 45 6.52 1.85 3.97
N ASN A 46 6.15 2.72 4.92
CA ASN A 46 6.21 4.17 4.73
C ASN A 46 7.60 4.64 4.26
N GLN A 47 7.63 5.42 3.18
CA GLN A 47 8.81 5.93 2.49
C GLN A 47 9.70 4.89 1.79
N LEU A 48 9.38 3.60 1.84
CA LEU A 48 10.08 2.58 1.06
C LEU A 48 9.74 2.71 -0.42
N PHE A 49 10.71 2.36 -1.27
CA PHE A 49 10.47 2.24 -2.70
C PHE A 49 9.53 1.06 -2.97
N ILE A 50 8.53 1.24 -3.84
CA ILE A 50 7.51 0.22 -4.09
C ILE A 50 8.09 -1.12 -4.56
N GLY A 51 9.21 -1.10 -5.28
CA GLY A 51 9.91 -2.33 -5.70
C GLY A 51 10.51 -3.12 -4.54
N ASP A 52 10.79 -2.49 -3.40
CA ASP A 52 11.26 -3.17 -2.18
C ASP A 52 10.09 -3.71 -1.34
N VAL A 53 8.85 -3.29 -1.62
CA VAL A 53 7.65 -3.70 -0.90
C VAL A 53 6.96 -4.85 -1.62
N ILE A 54 6.90 -4.81 -2.95
CA ILE A 54 6.34 -5.88 -3.78
C ILE A 54 7.44 -6.94 -3.99
N PHE A 55 7.61 -7.80 -2.99
CA PHE A 55 8.52 -8.95 -3.10
C PHE A 55 7.98 -9.96 -4.11
N LYS A 56 8.89 -10.61 -4.86
CA LYS A 56 8.57 -11.75 -5.74
C LYS A 56 7.60 -11.46 -6.90
N ALA A 57 7.45 -10.21 -7.31
CA ALA A 57 6.59 -9.85 -8.45
C ALA A 57 6.88 -10.68 -9.72
N GLU A 58 8.15 -10.98 -10.00
CA GLU A 58 8.54 -11.83 -11.13
C GLU A 58 8.10 -13.30 -10.96
N GLU A 59 8.21 -13.86 -9.74
CA GLU A 59 7.78 -15.25 -9.46
C GLU A 59 6.24 -15.35 -9.53
N ASP A 60 5.51 -14.38 -8.97
CA ASP A 60 4.05 -14.36 -8.96
C ASP A 60 3.44 -14.24 -10.38
N ILE A 61 4.11 -13.51 -11.29
CA ILE A 61 3.68 -13.37 -12.68
C ILE A 61 4.05 -14.62 -13.50
N SER A 62 5.18 -15.26 -13.18
CA SER A 62 5.67 -16.42 -13.94
C SER A 62 4.89 -17.70 -13.65
N ASP A 63 4.11 -17.74 -12.57
CA ASP A 63 3.20 -18.83 -12.20
C ASP A 63 1.77 -18.69 -12.81
N MET A 64 1.55 -17.73 -13.74
CA MET A 64 0.29 -17.53 -14.47
C MET A 64 0.26 -18.14 -15.87
#